data_AF-A0AA44R6Z1-F1
#
_entry.id   AF-A0AA44R6Z1-F1
#
_cell.length_a   1.000
_cell.length_b   1.000
_cell.length_c   1.000
_cell.angle_alpha   90.00
_cell.angle_beta   90.00
_cell.angle_gamma   90.00
#
_symmetry.space_group_name_H-M   'P 1'
#
loop_
_entity.id
_entity.type
_entity.pdbx_description
1 polymer ?
#
loop_
_entity_poly.entity_id
_entity_poly.type
_entity_poly.pdbx_seq_one_letter_code
_entity_poly.pdbx_strand_id
1 'polypeptide(L)'
;MQFFKKITILLLSFLITALIVLYFYLYVNGPTIRAKSAILIDTNSGEIVYKKNERTPIQSATLSKLMTEYIVMEQLHDGKIQLDESVKIRNEVFQTETIPIQVTSKDNTTVRDLLHALLLTGNNRSALALAEHIAGNEDNFTSLMNEKAKQLKLSQQSPFLNSTGINSEKNRQSITTAIDAAEIAAQLIKDYPDVLNITKQTSYQFNFKDVQVFNTNKMIYSLNKNIKLKGVDGLQSSLSTNGNYSFVSTAKQGDTRFISVVLDANEENTAFVETKKLLQYGFEPTSYSALQAFKDTITSWTILLQFKNLIIQTVIIFLIITILMFLHIRQKKSEDFN
;
A
#
# COMPACT_ATOMS: atom_id res chain seq x y z
N MET A 1 -23.81 12.41 54.09
CA MET A 1 -24.38 12.25 52.72
C MET A 1 -23.71 13.14 51.66
N GLN A 2 -23.42 14.42 51.92
CA GLN A 2 -22.78 15.31 50.93
C GLN A 2 -21.31 14.95 50.60
N PHE A 3 -20.55 14.43 51.56
CA PHE A 3 -19.15 14.02 51.35
C PHE A 3 -19.02 12.87 50.34
N PHE A 4 -19.83 11.82 50.50
CA PHE A 4 -19.87 10.69 49.55
C PHE A 4 -20.26 11.14 48.14
N LYS A 5 -21.24 12.06 47.99
CA LYS A 5 -21.62 12.62 46.68
C LYS A 5 -20.45 13.32 45.98
N LYS A 6 -19.61 14.08 46.71
CA LYS A 6 -18.43 14.77 46.14
C LYS A 6 -17.36 13.78 45.66
N ILE A 7 -17.13 12.70 46.41
CA ILE A 7 -16.18 11.64 46.02
C ILE A 7 -16.70 10.88 44.78
N THR A 8 -18.00 10.57 44.73
CA THR A 8 -18.59 9.89 43.56
C THR A 8 -18.46 10.75 42.30
N ILE A 9 -18.69 12.07 42.40
CA ILE A 9 -18.53 13.01 41.27
C ILE A 9 -17.07 13.07 40.81
N LEU A 10 -16.11 13.09 41.75
CA LEU A 10 -14.68 13.11 41.42
C LEU A 10 -14.24 11.83 40.71
N LEU A 11 -14.66 10.65 41.21
CA LEU A 11 -14.36 9.36 40.59
C LEU A 11 -14.98 9.23 39.20
N LEU A 12 -16.22 9.70 39.02
CA LEU A 12 -16.88 9.72 37.73
C LEU A 12 -16.17 10.65 36.73
N SER A 13 -15.76 11.84 37.19
CA SER A 13 -14.98 12.78 36.38
C SER A 13 -13.62 12.20 35.97
N PHE A 14 -12.95 11.50 36.88
CA PHE A 14 -11.69 10.83 36.58
C PHE A 14 -11.87 9.71 35.56
N LEU A 15 -12.91 8.87 35.72
CA LEU A 15 -13.24 7.81 34.77
C LEU A 15 -13.55 8.35 33.38
N ILE A 16 -14.38 9.40 33.28
CA ILE A 16 -14.71 10.05 32.00
C ILE A 16 -13.43 10.62 31.35
N THR A 17 -12.56 11.26 32.12
CA THR A 17 -11.31 11.81 31.60
C THR A 17 -10.38 10.70 31.10
N ALA A 18 -10.25 9.60 31.86
CA ALA A 18 -9.47 8.44 31.46
C ALA A 18 -10.02 7.78 30.18
N LEU A 19 -11.34 7.71 30.02
CA LEU A 19 -11.98 7.20 28.80
C LEU A 19 -11.74 8.12 27.60
N ILE A 20 -11.80 9.45 27.78
CA ILE A 20 -11.48 10.43 26.73
C ILE A 20 -10.01 10.34 26.32
N VAL A 21 -9.09 10.25 27.30
CA VAL A 21 -7.65 10.08 27.04
C VAL A 21 -7.38 8.77 26.33
N LEU A 22 -8.01 7.66 26.74
CA LEU A 22 -7.88 6.36 26.09
C LEU A 22 -8.44 6.38 24.66
N TYR A 23 -9.60 7.01 24.47
CA TYR A 23 -10.19 7.20 23.14
C TYR A 23 -9.24 7.99 22.24
N PHE A 24 -8.71 9.13 22.71
CA PHE A 24 -7.76 9.94 21.95
C PHE A 24 -6.44 9.20 21.71
N TYR A 25 -5.94 8.42 22.67
CA TYR A 25 -4.74 7.61 22.51
C TYR A 25 -4.90 6.53 21.43
N LEU A 26 -6.00 5.78 21.46
CA LEU A 26 -6.26 4.75 20.44
C LEU A 26 -6.51 5.37 19.07
N TYR A 27 -7.17 6.52 19.05
CA TYR A 27 -7.51 7.24 17.83
C TYR A 27 -6.27 7.87 17.17
N VAL A 28 -5.41 8.54 17.95
CA VAL A 28 -4.20 9.22 17.45
C VAL A 28 -3.17 8.22 16.92
N ASN A 29 -3.12 7.01 17.48
CA ASN A 29 -2.12 6.01 17.08
C ASN A 29 -2.53 5.17 15.86
N GLY A 30 -3.76 5.33 15.35
CA GLY A 30 -4.27 4.57 14.21
C GLY A 30 -4.41 3.06 14.51
N PRO A 31 -4.73 2.24 13.49
CA PRO A 31 -4.88 0.80 13.68
C PRO A 31 -3.54 0.12 13.96
N THR A 32 -3.57 -0.93 14.80
CA THR A 32 -2.44 -1.85 14.95
C THR A 32 -2.36 -2.78 13.75
N ILE A 33 -1.27 -2.63 12.96
CA ILE A 33 -1.03 -3.41 11.75
C ILE A 33 -0.05 -4.56 12.00
N ARG A 34 -0.50 -5.79 11.68
CA ARG A 34 0.29 -7.03 11.80
C ARG A 34 1.12 -7.33 10.55
N ALA A 35 2.11 -6.48 10.31
CA ALA A 35 3.12 -6.62 9.24
C ALA A 35 4.43 -5.95 9.67
N LYS A 36 5.56 -6.22 9.01
CA LYS A 36 6.84 -5.56 9.36
C LYS A 36 6.85 -4.08 8.99
N SER A 37 6.28 -3.74 7.83
CA SER A 37 6.16 -2.36 7.36
C SER A 37 4.79 -2.13 6.71
N ALA A 38 4.28 -0.90 6.83
CA ALA A 38 3.05 -0.50 6.19
C ALA A 38 2.98 1.03 5.96
N ILE A 39 2.26 1.44 4.93
CA ILE A 39 1.94 2.85 4.67
C ILE A 39 0.56 2.96 4.00
N LEU A 40 -0.13 4.07 4.27
CA LEU A 40 -1.35 4.48 3.59
C LEU A 40 -1.18 5.91 3.11
N ILE A 41 -1.37 6.16 1.81
CA ILE A 41 -1.25 7.48 1.20
C ILE A 41 -2.56 7.87 0.51
N ASP A 42 -2.97 9.14 0.68
CA ASP A 42 -3.98 9.76 -0.17
C ASP A 42 -3.33 10.17 -1.50
N THR A 43 -3.82 9.62 -2.60
CA THR A 43 -3.22 9.88 -3.94
C THR A 43 -3.52 11.28 -4.47
N ASN A 44 -4.55 11.96 -3.98
CA ASN A 44 -4.90 13.31 -4.43
C ASN A 44 -4.00 14.37 -3.77
N SER A 45 -3.79 14.26 -2.46
CA SER A 45 -2.98 15.22 -1.69
C SER A 45 -1.51 14.82 -1.56
N GLY A 46 -1.19 13.53 -1.76
CA GLY A 46 0.12 12.95 -1.44
C GLY A 46 0.36 12.78 0.06
N GLU A 47 -0.65 13.00 0.92
CA GLU A 47 -0.50 12.91 2.37
C GLU A 47 -0.35 11.45 2.82
N ILE A 48 0.61 11.22 3.72
CA ILE A 48 0.76 9.95 4.43
C ILE A 48 -0.24 9.93 5.60
N VAL A 49 -1.33 9.17 5.43
CA VAL A 49 -2.40 9.02 6.43
C VAL A 49 -2.01 8.04 7.54
N TYR A 50 -1.22 7.01 7.21
CA TYR A 50 -0.68 6.05 8.16
C TYR A 50 0.71 5.61 7.73
N LYS A 51 1.60 5.37 8.70
CA LYS A 51 2.91 4.77 8.44
C LYS A 51 3.40 3.92 9.60
N LYS A 52 4.11 2.85 9.28
CA LYS A 52 4.81 1.96 10.18
C LYS A 52 6.06 1.47 9.47
N ASN A 53 7.25 1.85 9.96
CA ASN A 53 8.53 1.38 9.41
C ASN A 53 8.62 1.59 7.88
N GLU A 54 8.08 2.70 7.36
CA GLU A 54 7.80 2.87 5.94
C GLU A 54 9.06 2.93 5.07
N ARG A 55 10.18 3.33 5.67
CA ARG A 55 11.51 3.39 5.05
C ARG A 55 12.37 2.16 5.34
N THR A 56 11.85 1.15 6.03
CA THR A 56 12.62 -0.06 6.35
C THR A 56 12.78 -0.92 5.09
N PRO A 57 14.02 -1.26 4.69
CA PRO A 57 14.25 -2.15 3.55
C PRO A 57 13.76 -3.57 3.86
N ILE A 58 12.91 -4.10 2.99
CA ILE A 58 12.31 -5.44 3.11
C ILE A 58 12.52 -6.20 1.80
N GLN A 59 12.92 -7.47 1.92
CA GLN A 59 12.90 -8.42 0.80
C GLN A 59 11.44 -8.66 0.40
N SER A 60 11.01 -8.05 -0.70
CA SER A 60 9.62 -8.08 -1.12
C SER A 60 9.36 -8.98 -2.31
N ALA A 61 10.39 -9.76 -2.71
CA ALA A 61 10.39 -10.70 -3.82
C ALA A 61 9.78 -10.09 -5.09
N THR A 62 8.50 -10.36 -5.33
CA THR A 62 7.84 -10.04 -6.60
C THR A 62 7.26 -8.63 -6.71
N LEU A 63 7.32 -7.79 -5.67
CA LEU A 63 6.86 -6.39 -5.79
C LEU A 63 7.67 -5.57 -6.80
N SER A 64 8.85 -6.01 -7.20
CA SER A 64 9.59 -5.43 -8.33
C SER A 64 8.77 -5.36 -9.61
N LYS A 65 7.76 -6.22 -9.77
CA LYS A 65 6.86 -6.20 -10.91
C LYS A 65 6.04 -4.92 -11.03
N LEU A 66 5.84 -4.16 -9.96
CA LEU A 66 5.22 -2.82 -10.07
C LEU A 66 6.02 -1.92 -11.01
N MET A 67 7.36 -2.00 -11.00
CA MET A 67 8.20 -1.26 -11.94
C MET A 67 8.14 -1.86 -13.36
N THR A 68 8.05 -3.19 -13.47
CA THR A 68 7.83 -3.84 -14.77
C THR A 68 6.51 -3.41 -15.39
N GLU A 69 5.42 -3.44 -14.62
CA GLU A 69 4.10 -2.95 -14.99
C GLU A 69 4.14 -1.49 -15.42
N TYR A 70 4.82 -0.63 -14.64
CA TYR A 70 5.03 0.77 -14.99
C TYR A 70 5.68 0.94 -16.37
N ILE A 71 6.79 0.25 -16.60
CA ILE A 71 7.54 0.38 -17.86
C ILE A 71 6.71 -0.17 -19.02
N VAL A 72 6.02 -1.30 -18.85
CA VAL A 72 5.16 -1.86 -19.91
C VAL A 72 4.04 -0.88 -20.27
N MET A 73 3.36 -0.30 -19.27
CA MET A 73 2.33 0.71 -19.50
C MET A 73 2.90 1.97 -20.17
N GLU A 74 4.11 2.40 -19.79
CA GLU A 74 4.83 3.50 -20.46
C GLU A 74 5.13 3.20 -21.92
N GLN A 75 5.66 2.01 -22.25
CA GLN A 75 5.96 1.66 -23.64
C GLN A 75 4.68 1.58 -24.50
N LEU A 76 3.57 1.11 -23.93
CA LEU A 76 2.27 1.08 -24.59
C LEU A 76 1.73 2.50 -24.84
N HIS A 77 1.80 3.36 -23.81
CA HIS A 77 1.37 4.75 -23.90
C HIS A 77 2.20 5.55 -24.92
N ASP A 78 3.52 5.33 -24.96
CA ASP A 78 4.44 5.95 -25.92
C ASP A 78 4.30 5.39 -27.35
N GLY A 79 3.49 4.34 -27.56
CA GLY A 79 3.32 3.68 -28.85
C GLY A 79 4.55 2.91 -29.34
N LYS A 80 5.49 2.58 -28.43
CA LYS A 80 6.71 1.81 -28.74
C LYS A 80 6.42 0.32 -28.87
N ILE A 81 5.39 -0.17 -28.18
CA ILE A 81 4.84 -1.52 -28.30
C ILE A 81 3.32 -1.43 -28.48
N GLN A 82 2.69 -2.47 -29.03
CA GLN A 82 1.26 -2.51 -29.29
C GLN A 82 0.61 -3.73 -28.64
N LEU A 83 -0.62 -3.58 -28.14
CA LEU A 83 -1.31 -4.67 -27.43
C LEU A 83 -1.44 -5.95 -28.25
N ASP A 84 -1.65 -5.84 -29.57
CA ASP A 84 -1.95 -6.98 -30.43
C ASP A 84 -0.71 -7.53 -31.17
N GLU A 85 0.48 -6.98 -30.89
CA GLU A 85 1.71 -7.54 -31.47
C GLU A 85 2.12 -8.84 -30.77
N SER A 86 2.76 -9.73 -31.54
CA SER A 86 3.18 -11.05 -31.06
C SER A 86 4.49 -10.94 -30.28
N VAL A 87 4.55 -11.62 -29.13
CA VAL A 87 5.73 -11.67 -28.27
C VAL A 87 6.40 -13.04 -28.41
N LYS A 88 7.67 -13.04 -28.80
CA LYS A 88 8.44 -14.27 -28.92
C LYS A 88 8.94 -14.73 -27.55
N ILE A 89 8.29 -15.75 -27.00
CA ILE A 89 8.72 -16.40 -25.76
C ILE A 89 9.94 -17.28 -26.07
N ARG A 90 11.11 -16.97 -25.51
CA ARG A 90 12.29 -17.83 -25.63
C ARG A 90 12.08 -19.07 -24.75
N ASN A 91 12.29 -20.27 -25.32
CA ASN A 91 12.19 -21.52 -24.56
C ASN A 91 13.37 -21.61 -23.59
N GLU A 92 13.15 -21.20 -22.34
CA GLU A 92 13.86 -21.63 -21.12
C GLU A 92 13.34 -20.88 -19.87
N VAL A 93 12.10 -20.41 -19.87
CA VAL A 93 11.58 -19.61 -18.74
C VAL A 93 11.09 -20.52 -17.61
N PHE A 94 12.07 -20.91 -16.78
CA PHE A 94 12.09 -21.35 -15.38
C PHE A 94 11.01 -22.32 -14.86
N GLN A 95 11.47 -23.42 -14.25
CA GLN A 95 10.67 -24.47 -13.58
C GLN A 95 10.06 -24.04 -12.21
N THR A 96 10.20 -22.78 -11.80
CA THR A 96 9.96 -22.33 -10.41
C THR A 96 8.74 -21.41 -10.24
N GLU A 97 7.81 -21.37 -11.19
CA GLU A 97 6.56 -20.62 -11.01
C GLU A 97 5.57 -21.37 -10.11
N THR A 98 5.01 -20.67 -9.11
CA THR A 98 3.93 -21.18 -8.26
C THR A 98 2.60 -21.30 -9.03
N ILE A 99 2.40 -20.51 -10.09
CA ILE A 99 1.20 -20.54 -10.96
C ILE A 99 1.68 -20.47 -12.42
N PRO A 100 2.01 -21.62 -13.05
CA PRO A 100 2.53 -21.64 -14.40
C PRO A 100 1.41 -21.33 -15.41
N ILE A 101 1.59 -20.28 -16.21
CA ILE A 101 0.81 -20.10 -17.43
C ILE A 101 1.42 -21.01 -18.50
N GLN A 102 0.60 -21.90 -19.06
CA GLN A 102 0.99 -22.90 -20.06
C GLN A 102 1.14 -22.30 -21.47
N VAL A 103 2.02 -21.29 -21.57
CA VAL A 103 2.47 -20.68 -22.83
C VAL A 103 3.86 -21.19 -23.21
N THR A 104 4.05 -21.41 -24.50
CA THR A 104 5.25 -21.94 -25.13
C THR A 104 5.71 -21.03 -26.26
N SER A 105 6.96 -21.21 -26.73
CA SER A 105 7.47 -20.46 -27.89
C SER A 105 6.71 -20.67 -29.20
N LYS A 106 5.83 -21.69 -29.26
CA LYS A 106 4.99 -21.98 -30.44
C LYS A 106 3.64 -21.28 -30.40
N ASP A 107 3.25 -20.77 -29.23
CA ASP A 107 1.97 -20.11 -29.04
C ASP A 107 2.02 -18.67 -29.57
N ASN A 108 0.97 -18.21 -30.24
CA ASN A 108 0.86 -16.82 -30.71
C ASN A 108 0.45 -15.87 -29.58
N THR A 109 1.34 -15.72 -28.59
CA THR A 109 1.08 -14.93 -27.39
C THR A 109 1.26 -13.44 -27.68
N THR A 110 0.28 -12.62 -27.32
CA THR A 110 0.30 -11.16 -27.57
C THR A 110 0.75 -10.38 -26.33
N VAL A 111 1.17 -9.12 -26.54
CA VAL A 111 1.44 -8.17 -25.42
C VAL A 111 0.22 -8.06 -24.50
N ARG A 112 -1.00 -8.02 -25.07
CA ARG A 112 -2.26 -7.99 -24.32
C ARG A 112 -2.40 -9.17 -23.37
N ASP A 113 -2.17 -10.39 -23.85
CA ASP A 113 -2.34 -11.60 -23.04
C ASP A 113 -1.33 -11.63 -21.90
N LEU A 114 -0.06 -11.31 -22.18
CA LEU A 114 1.00 -11.24 -21.17
C LEU A 114 0.76 -10.10 -20.16
N LEU A 115 0.25 -8.96 -20.61
CA LEU A 115 -0.07 -7.83 -19.72
C LEU A 115 -1.19 -8.21 -18.74
N HIS A 116 -2.26 -8.86 -19.21
CA HIS A 116 -3.34 -9.32 -18.33
C HIS A 116 -2.85 -10.39 -17.35
N ALA A 117 -2.02 -11.33 -17.83
CA ALA A 117 -1.38 -12.31 -16.96
C ALA A 117 -0.50 -11.66 -15.89
N LEU A 118 0.33 -10.69 -16.26
CA LEU A 118 1.18 -9.95 -15.34
C LEU A 118 0.35 -9.20 -14.29
N LEU A 119 -0.62 -8.39 -14.72
CA LEU A 119 -1.40 -7.52 -13.83
C LEU A 119 -2.41 -8.27 -12.95
N LEU A 120 -2.94 -9.41 -13.40
CA LEU A 120 -3.91 -10.18 -12.63
C LEU A 120 -3.25 -11.18 -11.67
N THR A 121 -2.10 -11.73 -12.05
CA THR A 121 -1.51 -12.85 -11.29
C THR A 121 -0.10 -12.58 -10.77
N GLY A 122 0.55 -11.50 -11.20
CA GLY A 122 1.97 -11.27 -10.94
C GLY A 122 2.87 -12.33 -11.58
N ASN A 123 2.47 -12.92 -12.72
CA ASN A 123 3.17 -14.02 -13.37
C ASN A 123 4.61 -13.64 -13.80
N ASN A 124 5.60 -14.45 -13.42
CA ASN A 124 7.03 -14.17 -13.67
C ASN A 124 7.38 -14.31 -15.15
N ARG A 125 6.81 -15.31 -15.84
CA ARG A 125 6.99 -15.58 -17.25
C ARG A 125 6.53 -14.41 -18.10
N SER A 126 5.39 -13.83 -17.75
CA SER A 126 4.84 -12.66 -18.43
C SER A 126 5.71 -11.43 -18.21
N ALA A 127 6.16 -11.20 -16.97
CA ALA A 127 7.12 -10.12 -16.67
C ALA A 127 8.42 -10.25 -17.47
N LEU A 128 9.02 -11.44 -17.53
CA LEU A 128 10.26 -11.67 -18.28
C LEU A 128 10.04 -11.53 -19.79
N ALA A 129 9.00 -12.16 -20.35
CA ALA A 129 8.74 -12.11 -21.78
C ALA A 129 8.48 -10.67 -22.25
N LEU A 130 7.73 -9.88 -21.48
CA LEU A 130 7.53 -8.45 -21.77
C LEU A 130 8.84 -7.65 -21.62
N ALA A 131 9.65 -7.96 -20.61
CA ALA A 131 10.95 -7.32 -20.40
C ALA A 131 11.92 -7.57 -21.58
N GLU A 132 12.04 -8.82 -22.04
CA GLU A 132 12.84 -9.18 -23.20
C GLU A 132 12.29 -8.59 -24.51
N HIS A 133 10.97 -8.51 -24.65
CA HIS A 133 10.34 -7.87 -25.81
C HIS A 133 10.67 -6.38 -25.88
N ILE A 134 10.62 -5.69 -24.74
CA ILE A 134 10.88 -4.24 -24.66
C ILE A 134 12.37 -3.91 -24.81
N ALA A 135 13.25 -4.65 -24.15
CA ALA A 135 14.66 -4.28 -24.02
C ALA A 135 15.64 -5.23 -24.74
N GLY A 136 15.13 -6.26 -25.42
CA GLY A 136 15.89 -7.30 -26.11
C GLY A 136 16.39 -8.43 -25.20
N ASN A 137 16.72 -8.13 -23.94
CA ASN A 137 17.13 -9.07 -22.90
C ASN A 137 16.87 -8.52 -21.49
N GLU A 138 16.95 -9.38 -20.46
CA GLU A 138 16.67 -9.02 -19.07
C GLU A 138 17.67 -8.03 -18.45
N ASP A 139 18.96 -8.07 -18.83
CA ASP A 139 19.98 -7.16 -18.28
C ASP A 139 19.73 -5.70 -18.75
N ASN A 140 19.36 -5.53 -20.02
CA ASN A 140 18.96 -4.24 -20.57
C ASN A 140 17.69 -3.73 -19.87
N PHE A 141 16.70 -4.60 -19.65
CA PHE A 141 15.48 -4.22 -18.94
C PHE A 141 15.78 -3.82 -17.48
N THR A 142 16.68 -4.53 -16.82
CA THR A 142 17.12 -4.21 -15.45
C THR A 142 17.78 -2.83 -15.37
N SER A 143 18.57 -2.47 -16.38
CA SER A 143 19.14 -1.12 -16.50
C SER A 143 18.03 -0.07 -16.62
N LEU A 144 17.04 -0.32 -17.47
CA LEU A 144 15.87 0.55 -17.64
C LEU A 144 15.05 0.71 -16.34
N MET A 145 14.84 -0.38 -15.59
CA MET A 145 14.17 -0.34 -14.27
C MET A 145 14.88 0.59 -13.29
N ASN A 146 16.21 0.49 -13.21
CA ASN A 146 17.00 1.31 -12.30
C ASN A 146 17.15 2.76 -12.78
N GLU A 147 17.14 3.03 -14.08
CA GLU A 147 17.02 4.38 -14.63
C GLU A 147 15.67 5.00 -14.28
N LYS A 148 14.58 4.25 -14.46
CA LYS A 148 13.23 4.70 -14.07
C LYS A 148 13.14 4.96 -12.57
N ALA A 149 13.73 4.10 -11.74
CA ALA A 149 13.80 4.30 -10.29
C ALA A 149 14.41 5.66 -9.92
N LYS A 150 15.49 6.08 -10.60
CA LYS A 150 16.12 7.40 -10.41
C LYS A 150 15.20 8.54 -10.85
N GLN A 151 14.49 8.38 -11.98
CA GLN A 151 13.53 9.38 -12.47
C GLN A 151 12.36 9.57 -11.49
N LEU A 152 11.88 8.48 -10.91
CA LEU A 152 10.85 8.48 -9.86
C LEU A 152 11.37 8.91 -8.48
N LYS A 153 12.68 9.17 -8.36
CA LYS A 153 13.36 9.58 -7.12
C LYS A 153 13.23 8.56 -5.97
N LEU A 154 13.13 7.28 -6.31
CA LEU A 154 13.07 6.20 -5.33
C LEU A 154 14.37 6.11 -4.52
N SER A 155 14.26 5.56 -3.32
CA SER A 155 15.40 5.29 -2.44
C SER A 155 16.46 4.42 -3.11
N GLN A 156 17.74 4.73 -2.86
CA GLN A 156 18.87 3.88 -3.26
C GLN A 156 18.90 2.52 -2.53
N GLN A 157 18.06 2.34 -1.51
CA GLN A 157 17.92 1.09 -0.76
C GLN A 157 17.08 0.04 -1.49
N SER A 158 16.48 0.40 -2.64
CA SER A 158 15.55 -0.44 -3.40
C SER A 158 16.00 -0.70 -4.84
N PRO A 159 17.23 -1.23 -5.07
CA PRO A 159 17.68 -1.51 -6.44
C PRO A 159 16.92 -2.70 -7.04
N PHE A 160 16.55 -2.57 -8.31
CA PHE A 160 15.91 -3.65 -9.06
C PHE A 160 16.97 -4.64 -9.55
N LEU A 161 16.80 -5.92 -9.19
CA LEU A 161 17.70 -6.99 -9.63
C LEU A 161 17.37 -7.52 -11.02
N ASN A 162 16.06 -7.57 -11.34
CA ASN A 162 15.52 -8.07 -12.59
C ASN A 162 14.01 -7.78 -12.69
N SER A 163 13.39 -8.20 -13.80
CA SER A 163 11.98 -7.96 -14.15
C SER A 163 10.97 -8.61 -13.17
N THR A 164 11.37 -9.67 -12.48
CA THR A 164 10.49 -10.47 -11.62
C THR A 164 10.69 -10.19 -10.13
N GLY A 165 11.87 -9.69 -9.77
CA GLY A 165 12.35 -9.46 -8.41
C GLY A 165 12.97 -10.68 -7.72
N ILE A 166 13.02 -11.84 -8.38
CA ILE A 166 13.61 -13.09 -7.86
C ILE A 166 14.74 -13.53 -8.81
N ASN A 167 15.92 -13.79 -8.26
CA ASN A 167 17.02 -14.46 -8.96
C ASN A 167 17.33 -15.78 -8.26
N SER A 168 16.74 -16.88 -8.75
CA SER A 168 16.87 -18.21 -8.16
C SER A 168 18.31 -18.75 -8.24
N GLU A 169 19.03 -18.48 -9.32
CA GLU A 169 20.42 -18.97 -9.50
C GLU A 169 21.38 -18.38 -8.47
N LYS A 170 21.18 -17.10 -8.14
CA LYS A 170 22.02 -16.36 -7.19
C LYS A 170 21.44 -16.34 -5.78
N ASN A 171 20.31 -17.03 -5.54
CA ASN A 171 19.53 -17.00 -4.30
C ASN A 171 19.32 -15.57 -3.76
N ARG A 172 18.95 -14.64 -4.65
CA ARG A 172 18.79 -13.21 -4.35
C ARG A 172 17.36 -12.74 -4.63
N GLN A 173 16.91 -11.76 -3.84
CA GLN A 173 15.61 -11.11 -3.98
C GLN A 173 15.78 -9.60 -3.97
N SER A 174 14.90 -8.92 -4.69
CA SER A 174 14.83 -7.46 -4.67
C SER A 174 14.35 -6.97 -3.31
N ILE A 175 14.86 -5.79 -2.95
CA ILE A 175 14.52 -5.10 -1.72
C ILE A 175 13.66 -3.90 -2.11
N THR A 176 12.64 -3.61 -1.30
CA THR A 176 11.86 -2.37 -1.40
C THR A 176 11.61 -1.80 -0.02
N THR A 177 11.21 -0.54 0.04
CA THR A 177 10.55 0.04 1.20
C THR A 177 9.06 0.19 0.93
N ALA A 178 8.25 0.40 1.98
CA ALA A 178 6.81 0.60 1.78
C ALA A 178 6.52 1.94 1.11
N ILE A 179 7.34 2.96 1.38
CA ILE A 179 7.21 4.26 0.71
C ILE A 179 7.56 4.17 -0.78
N ASP A 180 8.65 3.51 -1.17
CA ASP A 180 9.00 3.38 -2.60
C ASP A 180 7.93 2.59 -3.37
N ALA A 181 7.39 1.51 -2.77
CA ALA A 181 6.32 0.73 -3.39
C ALA A 181 5.03 1.56 -3.56
N ALA A 182 4.72 2.43 -2.58
CA ALA A 182 3.59 3.34 -2.66
C ALA A 182 3.81 4.42 -3.73
N GLU A 183 5.03 4.94 -3.86
CA GLU A 183 5.41 5.92 -4.90
C GLU A 183 5.29 5.35 -6.30
N ILE A 184 5.79 4.13 -6.55
CA ILE A 184 5.64 3.46 -7.85
C ILE A 184 4.15 3.26 -8.17
N ALA A 185 3.36 2.76 -7.22
CA ALA A 185 1.93 2.52 -7.43
C ALA A 185 1.15 3.82 -7.67
N ALA A 186 1.48 4.89 -6.94
CA ALA A 186 0.85 6.20 -7.11
C ALA A 186 1.15 6.77 -8.50
N GLN A 187 2.42 6.71 -8.91
CA GLN A 187 2.81 7.21 -10.21
C GLN A 187 2.25 6.35 -11.35
N LEU A 188 2.23 5.03 -11.22
CA LEU A 188 1.62 4.10 -12.18
C LEU A 188 0.15 4.44 -12.45
N ILE A 189 -0.65 4.62 -11.39
CA ILE A 189 -2.08 4.94 -11.54
C ILE A 189 -2.29 6.36 -12.09
N LYS A 190 -1.41 7.29 -11.72
CA LYS A 190 -1.48 8.68 -12.16
C LYS A 190 -1.18 8.81 -13.66
N ASP A 191 -0.10 8.19 -14.11
CA ASP A 191 0.37 8.32 -15.49
C ASP A 191 -0.40 7.38 -16.43
N TYR A 192 -0.75 6.18 -15.95
CA TYR A 192 -1.37 5.13 -16.75
C TYR A 192 -2.63 4.55 -16.06
N PRO A 193 -3.70 5.36 -15.88
CA PRO A 193 -4.91 4.94 -15.16
C PRO A 193 -5.61 3.72 -15.78
N ASP A 194 -5.37 3.45 -17.07
CA ASP A 194 -5.90 2.28 -17.78
C ASP A 194 -5.43 0.94 -17.19
N VAL A 195 -4.35 0.93 -16.41
CA VAL A 195 -3.92 -0.25 -15.63
C VAL A 195 -5.07 -0.78 -14.75
N LEU A 196 -5.89 0.14 -14.21
CA LEU A 196 -7.03 -0.21 -13.35
C LEU A 196 -8.17 -0.87 -14.12
N ASN A 197 -8.24 -0.72 -15.46
CA ASN A 197 -9.21 -1.45 -16.27
C ASN A 197 -8.94 -2.95 -16.29
N ILE A 198 -7.68 -3.34 -16.10
CA ILE A 198 -7.22 -4.72 -16.04
C ILE A 198 -7.23 -5.19 -14.57
N THR A 199 -6.56 -4.48 -13.66
CA THR A 199 -6.39 -4.96 -12.28
C THR A 199 -7.70 -5.11 -11.50
N LYS A 200 -8.80 -4.47 -11.92
CA LYS A 200 -10.14 -4.63 -11.33
C LYS A 200 -10.91 -5.87 -11.82
N GLN A 201 -10.44 -6.55 -12.86
CA GLN A 201 -11.11 -7.72 -13.43
C GLN A 201 -10.90 -8.95 -12.53
N THR A 202 -11.85 -9.87 -12.52
CA THR A 202 -11.71 -11.14 -11.78
C THR A 202 -10.89 -12.18 -12.54
N SER A 203 -10.91 -12.12 -13.87
CA SER A 203 -10.19 -13.05 -14.75
C SER A 203 -10.07 -12.48 -16.16
N TYR A 204 -9.19 -13.09 -16.96
CA TYR A 204 -9.00 -12.81 -18.38
C TYR A 204 -8.78 -14.11 -19.14
N GLN A 205 -9.37 -14.23 -20.34
CA GLN A 205 -9.23 -15.36 -21.26
C GLN A 205 -8.26 -14.99 -22.38
N PHE A 206 -7.27 -15.83 -22.64
CA PHE A 206 -6.31 -15.62 -23.71
C PHE A 206 -6.97 -15.76 -25.08
N ASN A 207 -6.54 -14.96 -26.05
CA ASN A 207 -7.20 -14.90 -27.36
C ASN A 207 -6.89 -16.10 -28.27
N PHE A 208 -5.75 -16.77 -28.08
CA PHE A 208 -5.22 -17.79 -29.00
C PHE A 208 -5.35 -19.23 -28.49
N LYS A 209 -5.75 -19.43 -27.22
CA LYS A 209 -5.83 -20.75 -26.58
C LYS A 209 -6.83 -20.72 -25.44
N ASP A 210 -7.35 -21.89 -25.08
CA ASP A 210 -8.21 -22.04 -23.90
C ASP A 210 -7.40 -21.96 -22.59
N VAL A 211 -6.90 -20.76 -22.29
CA VAL A 211 -6.13 -20.43 -21.08
C VAL A 211 -6.80 -19.23 -20.42
N GLN A 212 -7.20 -19.42 -19.16
CA GLN A 212 -7.77 -18.36 -18.33
C GLN A 212 -6.85 -18.07 -17.14
N VAL A 213 -6.64 -16.79 -16.86
CA VAL A 213 -5.93 -16.31 -15.66
C VAL A 213 -6.92 -15.67 -14.70
N PHE A 214 -6.72 -15.88 -13.39
CA PHE A 214 -7.61 -15.38 -12.34
C PHE A 214 -6.87 -14.39 -11.46
N ASN A 215 -7.53 -13.31 -11.09
CA ASN A 215 -6.93 -12.29 -10.24
C ASN A 215 -6.51 -12.88 -8.90
N THR A 216 -5.28 -12.63 -8.44
CA THR A 216 -4.77 -13.06 -7.14
C THR A 216 -5.17 -12.12 -6.01
N ASN A 217 -5.65 -10.92 -6.33
CA ASN A 217 -6.17 -9.96 -5.35
C ASN A 217 -7.54 -10.41 -4.81
N LYS A 218 -7.51 -11.10 -3.65
CA LYS A 218 -8.71 -11.58 -2.96
C LYS A 218 -9.71 -10.47 -2.63
N MET A 219 -9.30 -9.21 -2.49
CA MET A 219 -10.24 -8.13 -2.17
C MET A 219 -11.23 -7.83 -3.31
N ILE A 220 -10.91 -8.24 -4.55
CA ILE A 220 -11.76 -8.07 -5.74
C ILE A 220 -12.83 -9.15 -5.80
N TYR A 221 -12.45 -10.42 -5.70
CA TYR A 221 -13.36 -11.55 -5.98
C TYR A 221 -13.88 -12.27 -4.73
N SER A 222 -13.20 -12.17 -3.58
CA SER A 222 -13.60 -12.93 -2.38
C SER A 222 -14.97 -12.49 -1.87
N LEU A 223 -15.73 -13.45 -1.35
CA LEU A 223 -16.98 -13.22 -0.61
C LEU A 223 -16.74 -13.05 0.90
N ASN A 224 -15.51 -13.26 1.37
CA ASN A 224 -15.16 -13.11 2.77
C ASN A 224 -15.24 -11.63 3.18
N LYS A 225 -16.21 -11.29 4.04
CA LYS A 225 -16.42 -9.93 4.54
C LYS A 225 -15.20 -9.36 5.28
N ASN A 226 -14.30 -10.18 5.82
CA ASN A 226 -13.08 -9.72 6.48
C ASN A 226 -11.98 -9.29 5.51
N ILE A 227 -12.06 -9.70 4.23
CA ILE A 227 -11.10 -9.38 3.18
C ILE A 227 -11.69 -8.34 2.21
N LYS A 228 -12.94 -8.55 1.79
CA LYS A 228 -13.60 -7.69 0.80
C LYS A 228 -13.76 -6.26 1.32
N LEU A 229 -13.47 -5.29 0.45
CA LEU A 229 -13.76 -3.88 0.67
C LEU A 229 -14.26 -3.25 -0.64
N LYS A 230 -15.31 -2.43 -0.54
CA LYS A 230 -15.86 -1.71 -1.70
C LYS A 230 -14.85 -0.67 -2.20
N GLY A 231 -14.73 -0.56 -3.51
CA GLY A 231 -13.89 0.44 -4.17
C GLY A 231 -12.47 -0.04 -4.46
N VAL A 232 -12.08 -1.24 -4.03
CA VAL A 232 -10.77 -1.83 -4.38
C VAL A 232 -10.74 -2.19 -5.86
N ASP A 233 -9.72 -1.73 -6.56
CA ASP A 233 -9.53 -1.90 -8.00
C ASP A 233 -8.09 -2.31 -8.39
N GLY A 234 -7.23 -2.65 -7.41
CA GLY A 234 -5.85 -3.11 -7.65
C GLY A 234 -5.04 -3.32 -6.35
N LEU A 235 -3.72 -3.50 -6.41
CA LEU A 235 -2.88 -3.63 -7.61
C LEU A 235 -2.14 -4.96 -7.62
N GLN A 236 -1.22 -5.19 -6.67
CA GLN A 236 -0.25 -6.26 -6.77
C GLN A 236 -0.06 -6.99 -5.44
N SER A 237 -0.19 -8.31 -5.47
CA SER A 237 0.14 -9.22 -4.37
C SER A 237 1.50 -9.86 -4.60
N SER A 238 2.28 -10.03 -3.53
CA SER A 238 3.58 -10.70 -3.57
C SER A 238 3.69 -11.76 -2.48
N LEU A 239 4.32 -12.87 -2.84
CA LEU A 239 4.73 -13.93 -1.92
C LEU A 239 6.26 -14.01 -1.93
N SER A 240 6.86 -13.77 -0.77
CA SER A 240 8.29 -13.97 -0.56
C SER A 240 8.63 -15.46 -0.51
N THR A 241 9.90 -15.81 -0.75
CA THR A 241 10.38 -17.20 -0.64
C THR A 241 10.24 -17.76 0.78
N ASN A 242 10.14 -16.89 1.78
CA ASN A 242 10.04 -17.27 3.18
C ASN A 242 8.57 -17.49 3.61
N GLY A 243 7.62 -17.44 2.68
CA GLY A 243 6.20 -17.67 2.92
C GLY A 243 5.41 -16.44 3.37
N ASN A 244 6.08 -15.32 3.60
CA ASN A 244 5.44 -14.07 4.01
C ASN A 244 4.87 -13.32 2.81
N TYR A 245 3.76 -12.64 3.03
CA TYR A 245 2.98 -11.95 2.01
C TYR A 245 3.13 -10.44 2.09
N SER A 246 3.21 -9.81 0.94
CA SER A 246 3.13 -8.36 0.78
C SER A 246 2.01 -8.00 -0.18
N PHE A 247 1.38 -6.86 0.02
CA PHE A 247 0.27 -6.44 -0.82
C PHE A 247 0.26 -4.92 -0.99
N VAL A 248 0.14 -4.49 -2.24
CA VAL A 248 -0.07 -3.11 -2.65
C VAL A 248 -1.46 -3.01 -3.22
N SER A 249 -2.31 -2.18 -2.59
CA SER A 249 -3.71 -2.03 -2.94
C SER A 249 -4.06 -0.59 -3.23
N THR A 250 -5.03 -0.40 -4.13
CA THR A 250 -5.70 0.87 -4.29
C THR A 250 -7.20 0.69 -4.11
N ALA A 251 -7.83 1.71 -3.57
CA ALA A 251 -9.27 1.79 -3.51
C ALA A 251 -9.73 3.23 -3.70
N LYS A 252 -10.90 3.40 -4.32
CA LYS A 252 -11.56 4.70 -4.49
C LYS A 252 -12.98 4.69 -3.94
N GLN A 253 -13.33 5.72 -3.17
CA GLN A 253 -14.70 5.99 -2.72
C GLN A 253 -14.99 7.48 -2.87
N GLY A 254 -16.02 7.82 -3.65
CA GLY A 254 -16.24 9.21 -4.06
C GLY A 254 -15.03 9.74 -4.83
N ASP A 255 -14.54 10.91 -4.44
CA ASP A 255 -13.37 11.54 -5.05
C ASP A 255 -12.04 11.13 -4.39
N THR A 256 -12.09 10.47 -3.23
CA THR A 256 -10.89 10.05 -2.49
C THR A 256 -10.38 8.71 -2.98
N ARG A 257 -9.08 8.64 -3.30
CA ARG A 257 -8.38 7.40 -3.61
C ARG A 257 -7.18 7.22 -2.69
N PHE A 258 -7.09 6.05 -2.08
CA PHE A 258 -5.95 5.66 -1.26
C PHE A 258 -5.10 4.60 -1.97
N ILE A 259 -3.81 4.59 -1.63
CA ILE A 259 -2.91 3.47 -1.85
C ILE A 259 -2.42 2.98 -0.49
N SER A 260 -2.57 1.68 -0.27
CA SER A 260 -2.10 0.97 0.92
C SER A 260 -0.99 0.01 0.51
N VAL A 261 0.10 0.01 1.27
CA VAL A 261 1.16 -1.00 1.14
C VAL A 261 1.31 -1.70 2.48
N VAL A 262 1.30 -3.02 2.46
CA VAL A 262 1.58 -3.90 3.61
C VAL A 262 2.72 -4.83 3.20
N LEU A 263 3.83 -4.80 3.91
CA LEU A 263 5.00 -5.61 3.61
C LEU A 263 5.26 -6.64 4.71
N ASP A 264 5.54 -7.88 4.28
CA ASP A 264 6.05 -8.96 5.11
C ASP A 264 5.09 -9.32 6.27
N ALA A 265 3.85 -9.68 5.90
CA ALA A 265 2.85 -10.27 6.79
C ALA A 265 2.98 -11.80 6.79
N ASN A 266 2.87 -12.43 7.96
CA ASN A 266 3.16 -13.86 8.15
C ASN A 266 2.27 -14.83 7.35
N GLU A 267 1.08 -14.38 6.94
CA GLU A 267 0.10 -15.21 6.20
C GLU A 267 -0.59 -14.40 5.12
N GLU A 268 -1.02 -15.07 4.05
CA GLU A 268 -1.71 -14.46 2.92
C GLU A 268 -2.93 -13.64 3.33
N ASN A 269 -3.85 -14.27 4.06
CA ASN A 269 -5.07 -13.60 4.49
C ASN A 269 -4.77 -12.46 5.46
N THR A 270 -3.63 -12.50 6.17
CA THR A 270 -3.22 -11.39 7.04
C THR A 270 -2.91 -10.14 6.21
N ALA A 271 -2.17 -10.24 5.10
CA ALA A 271 -1.88 -9.08 4.25
C ALA A 271 -3.17 -8.36 3.77
N PHE A 272 -4.17 -9.13 3.32
CA PHE A 272 -5.46 -8.58 2.89
C PHE A 272 -6.29 -7.99 4.05
N VAL A 273 -6.34 -8.67 5.20
CA VAL A 273 -7.08 -8.18 6.39
C VAL A 273 -6.45 -6.89 6.92
N GLU A 274 -5.13 -6.81 7.01
CA GLU A 274 -4.45 -5.61 7.48
C GLU A 274 -4.57 -4.45 6.47
N THR A 275 -4.54 -4.75 5.17
CA THR A 275 -4.83 -3.76 4.12
C THR A 275 -6.26 -3.20 4.22
N LYS A 276 -7.24 -4.07 4.48
CA LYS A 276 -8.61 -3.63 4.73
C LYS A 276 -8.69 -2.64 5.90
N LYS A 277 -8.01 -2.93 7.02
CA LYS A 277 -7.98 -2.02 8.19
C LYS A 277 -7.40 -0.65 7.82
N LEU A 278 -6.30 -0.61 7.06
CA LEU A 278 -5.70 0.64 6.60
C LEU A 278 -6.67 1.43 5.71
N LEU A 279 -7.22 0.80 4.67
CA LEU A 279 -8.15 1.46 3.77
C LEU A 279 -9.41 1.96 4.49
N GLN A 280 -9.97 1.18 5.43
CA GLN A 280 -11.09 1.63 6.27
C GLN A 280 -10.73 2.84 7.12
N TYR A 281 -9.56 2.82 7.77
CA TYR A 281 -9.06 3.95 8.56
C TYR A 281 -8.94 5.24 7.71
N GLY A 282 -8.51 5.12 6.44
CA GLY A 282 -8.45 6.25 5.52
C GLY A 282 -9.82 6.78 5.09
N PHE A 283 -10.78 5.89 4.80
CA PHE A 283 -12.13 6.29 4.37
C PHE A 283 -13.06 6.71 5.51
N GLU A 284 -12.69 6.49 6.77
CA GLU A 284 -13.48 6.95 7.91
C GLU A 284 -13.48 8.50 7.98
N PRO A 285 -14.64 9.17 7.86
CA PRO A 285 -14.74 10.64 7.78
C PRO A 285 -14.15 11.39 8.98
N THR A 286 -14.04 10.71 10.12
CA THR A 286 -13.53 11.29 11.36
C THR A 286 -12.02 11.50 11.31
N SER A 287 -11.24 10.64 10.65
CA SER A 287 -9.76 10.59 10.71
C SER A 287 -9.09 11.93 10.35
N TYR A 288 -9.64 12.64 9.36
CA TYR A 288 -9.17 13.96 8.92
C TYR A 288 -9.87 15.11 9.66
N SER A 289 -11.17 14.97 9.91
CA SER A 289 -11.99 16.03 10.51
C SER A 289 -11.73 16.20 12.00
N ALA A 290 -11.39 15.16 12.74
CA ALA A 290 -11.12 15.26 14.17
C ALA A 290 -9.79 15.98 14.47
N LEU A 291 -8.76 15.81 13.61
CA LEU A 291 -7.47 16.49 13.79
C LEU A 291 -7.58 17.98 13.43
N GLN A 292 -8.31 18.29 12.36
CA GLN A 292 -8.60 19.67 11.95
C GLN A 292 -9.56 20.34 12.95
N ALA A 293 -10.65 19.67 13.33
CA ALA A 293 -11.57 20.14 14.36
C ALA A 293 -10.85 20.30 15.71
N PHE A 294 -9.87 19.46 16.05
CA PHE A 294 -9.05 19.63 17.24
C PHE A 294 -8.14 20.86 17.16
N LYS A 295 -7.49 21.12 16.02
CA LYS A 295 -6.72 22.35 15.79
C LYS A 295 -7.62 23.59 15.88
N ASP A 296 -8.79 23.55 15.25
CA ASP A 296 -9.77 24.64 15.26
C ASP A 296 -10.35 24.83 16.67
N THR A 297 -10.58 23.74 17.40
CA THR A 297 -11.01 23.74 18.81
C THR A 297 -9.95 24.37 19.69
N ILE A 298 -8.67 23.97 19.60
CA ILE A 298 -7.58 24.62 20.37
C ILE A 298 -7.48 26.12 20.06
N THR A 299 -7.66 26.51 18.80
CA THR A 299 -7.62 27.92 18.39
C THR A 299 -8.79 28.70 18.98
N SER A 300 -9.97 28.07 19.05
CA SER A 300 -11.20 28.60 19.68
C SER A 300 -11.12 28.68 21.21
N TRP A 301 -10.26 27.88 21.86
CA TRP A 301 -10.16 27.78 23.32
C TRP A 301 -9.38 28.92 23.99
N THR A 302 -8.70 29.76 23.21
CA THR A 302 -8.17 31.05 23.68
C THR A 302 -9.27 31.97 24.24
N ILE A 303 -10.53 31.76 23.84
CA ILE A 303 -11.71 32.48 24.32
C ILE A 303 -12.24 31.91 25.66
N LEU A 304 -12.00 30.62 25.94
CA LEU A 304 -12.51 29.88 27.11
C LEU A 304 -11.69 30.09 28.40
N LEU A 305 -10.53 30.74 28.36
CA LEU A 305 -9.76 31.12 29.56
C LEU A 305 -10.39 32.26 30.36
N GLN A 306 -11.52 32.83 29.90
CA GLN A 306 -12.26 33.89 30.59
C GLN A 306 -13.17 33.42 31.75
N PHE A 307 -13.26 32.11 32.02
CA PHE A 307 -14.09 31.60 33.13
C PHE A 307 -13.45 31.84 34.50
N LYS A 308 -14.18 32.50 35.43
CA LYS A 308 -13.74 32.82 36.81
C LYS A 308 -13.56 31.62 37.76
N ASN A 309 -13.92 30.40 37.36
CA ASN A 309 -13.88 29.24 38.26
C ASN A 309 -12.51 28.55 38.20
N LEU A 310 -11.73 28.74 39.27
CA LEU A 310 -10.37 28.24 39.42
C LEU A 310 -10.27 26.72 39.20
N ILE A 311 -11.26 25.94 39.65
CA ILE A 311 -11.26 24.48 39.51
C ILE A 311 -11.38 24.07 38.03
N ILE A 312 -12.24 24.77 37.29
CA ILE A 312 -12.44 24.52 35.85
C ILE A 312 -11.18 24.92 35.09
N GLN A 313 -10.55 26.04 35.44
CA GLN A 313 -9.27 26.45 34.86
C GLN A 313 -8.17 25.41 35.14
N THR A 314 -8.04 24.90 36.36
CA THR A 314 -7.03 23.88 36.69
C THR A 314 -7.23 22.59 35.91
N VAL A 315 -8.47 22.11 35.79
CA VAL A 315 -8.77 20.89 35.02
C VAL A 315 -8.49 21.09 33.53
N ILE A 316 -8.84 22.26 32.98
CA ILE A 316 -8.58 22.60 31.57
C ILE A 316 -7.07 22.73 31.30
N ILE A 317 -6.32 23.41 32.19
CA ILE A 317 -4.86 23.54 32.08
C ILE A 317 -4.20 22.16 32.14
N PHE A 318 -4.63 21.29 33.06
CA PHE A 318 -4.11 19.93 33.15
C PHE A 318 -4.40 19.12 31.88
N LEU A 319 -5.61 19.25 31.31
CA LEU A 319 -5.97 18.61 30.04
C LEU A 319 -5.08 19.12 28.89
N ILE A 320 -4.87 20.44 28.80
CA ILE A 320 -4.04 21.08 27.77
C ILE A 320 -2.58 20.62 27.89
N ILE A 321 -2.01 20.66 29.09
CA ILE A 321 -0.63 20.22 29.32
C ILE A 321 -0.48 18.75 28.94
N THR A 322 -1.44 17.90 29.33
CA THR A 322 -1.40 16.47 29.00
C THR A 322 -1.44 16.26 27.49
N ILE A 323 -2.29 16.98 26.77
CA ILE A 323 -2.40 16.86 25.31
C ILE A 323 -1.16 17.43 24.60
N LEU A 324 -0.64 18.59 25.04
CA LEU A 324 0.60 19.16 24.50
C LEU A 324 1.80 18.23 24.72
N MET A 325 1.88 17.58 25.88
CA MET A 325 2.92 16.60 26.17
C MET A 325 2.85 15.39 25.23
N PHE A 326 1.63 14.94 24.89
CA PHE A 326 1.41 13.88 23.90
C PHE A 326 1.78 14.31 22.47
N LEU A 327 1.46 15.54 22.07
CA LEU A 327 1.84 16.10 20.77
C LEU A 327 3.36 16.29 20.67
N HIS A 328 4.01 16.70 21.75
CA HIS A 328 5.47 16.83 21.81
C HIS A 328 6.17 15.46 21.71
N ILE A 329 5.64 14.41 22.34
CA ILE A 329 6.13 13.04 22.17
C ILE A 329 6.00 12.57 20.70
N ARG A 330 4.95 13.00 19.99
CA ARG A 330 4.77 12.72 18.56
C ARG A 330 5.81 13.43 17.68
N GLN A 331 6.14 14.69 17.98
CA GLN A 331 7.21 15.42 17.27
C GLN A 331 8.60 14.85 17.59
N LYS A 332 8.87 14.51 18.85
CA LYS A 332 10.18 13.95 19.25
C LYS A 332 10.44 12.57 18.63
N LYS A 333 9.41 11.73 18.50
CA LYS A 333 9.51 10.49 17.70
C LYS A 333 9.73 10.72 16.19
N SER A 334 9.50 11.93 15.67
CA SER A 334 9.89 12.30 14.31
C SER A 334 11.31 12.89 14.20
N GLU A 335 11.86 13.44 15.29
CA GLU A 335 13.21 14.05 15.33
C GLU A 335 14.30 13.07 15.78
N ASP A 336 14.00 12.13 16.69
CA ASP A 336 14.95 11.08 17.15
C ASP A 336 15.25 10.01 16.07
N PHE A 337 14.80 10.21 14.82
CA PHE A 337 14.99 9.29 13.68
C PHE A 337 15.47 9.97 12.39
N ASN A 338 16.06 11.17 12.49
CA ASN A 338 16.85 11.75 11.38
C ASN A 338 18.27 11.18 11.34
#